data_AF-A0A6M0BNE7-F1
#
_entry.id   AF-A0A6M0BNE7-F1
#
_cell.length_a   1.000
_cell.length_b   1.000
_cell.length_c   1.000
_cell.angle_alpha   90.00
_cell.angle_beta   90.00
_cell.angle_gamma   90.00
#
_symmetry.space_group_name_H-M   'P 1'
#
loop_
_entity.id
_entity.type
_entity.pdbx_description
1 polymer ?
#
loop_
_entity_poly.entity_id
_entity_poly.type
_entity_poly.pdbx_seq_one_letter_code
_entity_poly.pdbx_strand_id
1 'polypeptide(L)'
;MPQYLSPGVYVEYVPPASLPVAGVATSVAGFIGVVADNVTMPQQPGQFQNDSDGNPVLDDQGNPVPAPYELTTAGEPTLITSWEEFKTRFGDFQEGNKILAHGVYGFFFNGGSRCYVLRVAAATEIDNPAEELEKFETVDEITIVAVPGAISDIQHTAIIAHCANMGDRVAILDGDADQEPSNVGGIRPVGRSQQASYAAIYYPWIKVFDPVSNAPDTIPPSGHLAGIYARNDATRGVFKAPANEVIVNALDVSRPISKAQQDGLNPEGINVIRSFKGTIKVWGARTMADDANADFRYVSTR
;
A
#
# COMPACT_ATOMS: atom_id res chain seq x y z
N MET A 1 16.55 -27.22 -2.04
CA MET A 1 16.03 -28.03 -3.15
C MET A 1 15.49 -29.34 -2.58
N PRO A 2 14.23 -29.70 -2.84
CA PRO A 2 13.71 -31.01 -2.43
C PRO A 2 14.40 -32.11 -3.24
N GLN A 3 14.85 -33.17 -2.55
CA GLN A 3 15.47 -34.33 -3.18
C GLN A 3 14.40 -35.41 -3.39
N TYR A 4 14.14 -35.73 -4.66
CA TYR A 4 13.22 -36.79 -5.06
C TYR A 4 14.00 -38.10 -5.26
N LEU A 5 13.85 -39.04 -4.31
CA LEU A 5 14.65 -40.28 -4.26
C LEU A 5 13.96 -41.49 -4.91
N SER A 6 12.80 -41.32 -5.53
CA SER A 6 12.04 -42.39 -6.17
C SER A 6 11.38 -41.95 -7.49
N PRO A 7 11.24 -42.84 -8.49
CA PRO A 7 10.45 -42.53 -9.68
C PRO A 7 8.95 -42.45 -9.34
N GLY A 8 8.29 -41.33 -9.65
CA GLY A 8 6.85 -41.13 -9.38
C GLY A 8 6.36 -39.73 -9.75
N VAL A 9 5.04 -39.52 -9.70
CA VAL A 9 4.42 -38.18 -9.81
C VAL A 9 4.31 -37.61 -8.41
N TYR A 10 4.97 -36.48 -8.17
CA TYR A 10 4.92 -35.75 -6.91
C TYR A 10 3.92 -34.60 -7.04
N VAL A 11 3.01 -34.49 -6.07
CA VAL A 11 2.06 -33.38 -5.98
C VAL A 11 2.61 -32.42 -4.95
N GLU A 12 3.14 -31.28 -5.41
CA GLU A 12 3.49 -30.17 -4.53
C GLU A 12 2.30 -29.20 -4.47
N TYR A 13 1.90 -28.84 -3.26
CA TYR A 13 0.96 -27.75 -3.06
C TYR A 13 1.73 -26.44 -3.12
N VAL A 14 1.88 -25.90 -4.33
CA VAL A 14 2.27 -24.50 -4.52
C VAL A 14 0.97 -23.70 -4.39
N PRO A 15 0.81 -22.84 -3.37
CA PRO A 15 -0.33 -21.92 -3.34
C PRO A 15 -0.38 -21.18 -4.68
N PRO A 16 -1.55 -21.06 -5.35
CA PRO A 16 -1.62 -20.39 -6.63
C PRO A 16 -1.05 -18.97 -6.51
N ALA A 17 -0.03 -18.67 -7.33
CA ALA A 17 0.68 -17.39 -7.32
C ALA A 17 -0.16 -16.23 -7.88
N SER A 18 -1.28 -16.54 -8.53
CA SER A 18 -2.21 -15.56 -9.05
C SER A 18 -3.64 -15.91 -8.64
N LEU A 19 -4.31 -14.94 -8.04
CA LEU A 19 -5.76 -14.90 -7.98
C LEU A 19 -6.30 -14.78 -9.42
N PRO A 20 -7.47 -15.35 -9.75
CA PRO A 20 -8.05 -15.21 -11.08
C PRO A 20 -8.13 -13.73 -11.50
N VAL A 21 -7.75 -13.43 -12.74
CA VAL A 21 -7.85 -12.08 -13.32
C VAL A 21 -9.32 -11.67 -13.34
N ALA A 22 -9.71 -10.82 -12.40
CA ALA A 22 -11.01 -10.17 -12.39
C ALA A 22 -11.12 -9.23 -13.61
N GLY A 23 -12.34 -8.97 -14.08
CA GLY A 23 -12.60 -7.97 -15.12
C GLY A 23 -12.00 -6.60 -14.75
N VAL A 24 -11.78 -5.76 -15.77
CA VAL A 24 -11.10 -4.45 -15.66
C VAL A 24 -11.42 -3.77 -14.32
N ALA A 25 -10.42 -3.72 -13.44
CA ALA A 25 -10.61 -3.21 -12.10
C ALA A 25 -10.89 -1.71 -12.17
N THR A 26 -11.99 -1.29 -11.53
CA THR A 26 -12.35 0.13 -11.33
C THR A 26 -11.42 0.83 -10.33
N SER A 27 -10.59 0.06 -9.64
CA SER A 27 -9.81 0.49 -8.47
C SER A 27 -8.35 0.08 -8.70
N VAL A 28 -7.60 0.91 -9.41
CA VAL A 28 -6.17 0.72 -9.66
C VAL A 28 -5.42 1.70 -8.77
N ALA A 29 -4.61 1.16 -7.87
CA ALA A 29 -3.83 1.97 -6.93
C ALA A 29 -2.51 2.42 -7.55
N GLY A 30 -2.13 3.68 -7.31
CA GLY A 30 -0.79 4.22 -7.48
C GLY A 30 -0.14 4.39 -6.12
N PHE A 31 0.92 3.63 -5.86
CA PHE A 31 1.72 3.69 -4.65
C PHE A 31 3.01 4.45 -4.90
N ILE A 32 3.30 5.43 -4.05
CA ILE A 32 4.62 6.07 -3.97
C ILE A 32 5.23 5.64 -2.65
N GLY A 33 6.47 5.16 -2.67
CA GLY A 33 7.14 4.75 -1.44
C GLY A 33 8.64 4.66 -1.57
N VAL A 34 9.30 4.66 -0.41
CA VAL A 34 10.74 4.55 -0.30
C VAL A 34 11.18 3.12 -0.57
N VAL A 35 12.17 2.97 -1.45
CA VAL A 35 12.94 1.73 -1.62
C VAL A 35 14.40 2.13 -1.75
N ALA A 36 15.19 1.85 -0.71
CA ALA A 36 16.61 2.22 -0.66
C ALA A 36 17.41 1.60 -1.84
N ASP A 37 18.52 2.20 -2.24
CA ASP A 37 19.37 1.67 -3.33
C ASP A 37 20.09 0.36 -2.96
N ASN A 38 20.34 0.15 -1.66
CA ASN A 38 21.08 -0.98 -1.12
C ASN A 38 20.18 -2.18 -0.76
N VAL A 39 18.99 -2.27 -1.36
CA VAL A 39 18.05 -3.36 -1.12
C VAL A 39 18.58 -4.69 -1.65
N THR A 40 18.30 -5.76 -0.92
CA THR A 40 18.62 -7.12 -1.34
C THR A 40 17.55 -7.62 -2.30
N MET A 41 17.94 -7.90 -3.54
CA MET A 41 17.04 -8.42 -4.57
C MET A 41 17.04 -9.95 -4.58
N PRO A 42 15.89 -10.59 -4.84
CA PRO A 42 15.83 -12.04 -5.01
C PRO A 42 16.66 -12.49 -6.21
N GLN A 43 17.06 -13.76 -6.20
CA GLN A 43 17.86 -14.36 -7.26
C GLN A 43 16.96 -14.77 -8.44
N GLN A 44 17.42 -14.52 -9.65
CA GLN A 44 16.77 -14.94 -10.89
C GLN A 44 16.98 -16.44 -11.09
N PRO A 45 15.90 -17.24 -11.23
CA PRO A 45 16.04 -18.65 -11.52
C PRO A 45 16.73 -18.89 -12.87
N GLY A 46 17.85 -19.63 -12.86
CA GLY A 46 18.55 -20.05 -14.07
C GLY A 46 19.45 -19.00 -14.73
N GLN A 47 19.61 -17.81 -14.13
CA GLN A 47 20.59 -16.81 -14.56
C GLN A 47 21.72 -16.74 -13.53
N PHE A 48 22.95 -16.57 -14.01
CA PHE A 48 24.16 -16.50 -13.18
C PHE A 48 24.90 -15.19 -13.45
N GLN A 49 25.57 -14.67 -12.43
CA GLN A 49 26.41 -13.49 -12.57
C GLN A 49 27.60 -13.85 -13.45
N ASN A 50 27.90 -12.98 -14.42
CA ASN A 50 29.08 -13.12 -15.26
C ASN A 50 30.09 -12.02 -14.95
N ASP A 51 31.37 -12.35 -15.02
CA ASP A 51 32.46 -11.38 -14.96
C ASP A 51 32.52 -10.51 -16.24
N SER A 52 33.43 -9.55 -16.27
CA SER A 52 33.64 -8.66 -17.42
C SER A 52 34.03 -9.39 -18.71
N ASP A 53 34.52 -10.63 -18.60
CA ASP A 53 34.94 -11.48 -19.72
C ASP A 53 33.83 -12.46 -20.16
N GLY A 54 32.65 -12.39 -19.53
CA GLY A 54 31.49 -13.21 -19.84
C GLY A 54 31.49 -14.62 -19.21
N ASN A 55 32.42 -14.90 -18.29
CA ASN A 55 32.45 -16.16 -17.56
C ASN A 55 31.61 -16.09 -16.29
N PRO A 56 30.97 -17.19 -15.86
CA PRO A 56 30.20 -17.18 -14.62
C PRO A 56 31.11 -16.93 -13.41
N VAL A 57 30.71 -15.97 -12.57
CA VAL A 57 31.32 -15.74 -11.26
C VAL A 57 31.07 -16.98 -10.40
N LEU A 58 32.12 -17.59 -9.89
CA LEU A 58 32.04 -18.78 -9.05
C LEU A 58 32.14 -18.40 -7.57
N ASP A 59 31.37 -19.07 -6.72
CA ASP A 59 31.51 -18.99 -5.27
C ASP A 59 32.75 -19.76 -4.77
N ASP A 60 33.02 -19.68 -3.46
CA ASP A 60 34.15 -20.37 -2.81
C ASP A 60 34.11 -21.91 -2.98
N GLN A 61 32.98 -22.46 -3.43
CA GLN A 61 32.74 -23.89 -3.64
C GLN A 61 32.79 -24.25 -5.13
N GLY A 62 33.08 -23.30 -6.02
CA GLY A 62 33.17 -23.49 -7.46
C GLY A 62 31.82 -23.53 -8.18
N ASN A 63 30.72 -23.15 -7.51
CA ASN A 63 29.40 -23.08 -8.13
C ASN A 63 29.13 -21.68 -8.70
N PRO A 64 28.47 -21.56 -9.86
CA PRO A 64 28.05 -20.27 -10.41
C PRO A 64 27.12 -19.52 -9.44
N VAL A 65 27.45 -18.25 -9.18
CA VAL A 65 26.65 -17.36 -8.33
C VAL A 65 25.38 -16.93 -9.10
N PRO A 66 24.17 -17.14 -8.56
CA PRO A 66 22.95 -16.68 -9.21
C PRO A 66 22.93 -15.16 -9.43
N ALA A 67 22.33 -14.71 -10.53
CA ALA A 67 22.15 -13.29 -10.83
C ALA A 67 20.92 -12.74 -10.08
N PRO A 68 21.02 -11.65 -9.32
CA PRO A 68 19.85 -11.01 -8.72
C PRO A 68 18.96 -10.34 -9.78
N TYR A 69 17.69 -10.13 -9.46
CA TYR A 69 16.85 -9.22 -10.25
C TYR A 69 17.40 -7.79 -10.17
N GLU A 70 17.27 -7.04 -11.27
CA GLU A 70 17.63 -5.63 -11.30
C GLU A 70 16.58 -4.80 -10.57
N LEU A 71 17.04 -3.94 -9.66
CA LEU A 71 16.18 -3.00 -8.96
C LEU A 71 15.66 -1.96 -9.94
N THR A 72 14.36 -1.69 -9.87
CA THR A 72 13.71 -0.70 -10.73
C THR A 72 14.30 0.70 -10.50
N THR A 73 14.49 1.46 -11.58
CA THR A 73 14.97 2.85 -11.53
C THR A 73 14.03 3.71 -10.67
N ALA A 74 14.61 4.57 -9.84
CA ALA A 74 13.82 5.47 -9.02
C ALA A 74 13.06 6.48 -9.90
N GLY A 75 11.83 6.76 -9.51
CA GLY A 75 11.00 7.73 -10.21
C GLY A 75 10.40 7.23 -11.52
N GLU A 76 10.31 5.92 -11.75
CA GLU A 76 9.54 5.36 -12.88
C GLU A 76 8.28 4.63 -12.37
N PRO A 77 7.06 5.07 -12.76
CA PRO A 77 5.84 4.33 -12.47
C PRO A 77 5.88 2.94 -13.12
N THR A 78 5.93 1.89 -12.31
CA THR A 78 6.00 0.51 -12.79
C THR A 78 4.71 -0.23 -12.47
N LEU A 79 4.07 -0.82 -13.48
CA LEU A 79 2.89 -1.66 -13.31
C LEU A 79 3.29 -2.96 -12.60
N ILE A 80 2.55 -3.30 -11.55
CA ILE A 80 2.68 -4.52 -10.76
C ILE A 80 1.32 -5.21 -10.69
N THR A 81 1.28 -6.48 -11.10
CA THR A 81 0.05 -7.29 -11.18
C THR A 81 -0.02 -8.38 -10.12
N SER A 82 1.07 -8.61 -9.38
CA SER A 82 1.11 -9.58 -8.29
C SER A 82 2.18 -9.25 -7.26
N TRP A 83 2.05 -9.82 -6.07
CA TRP A 83 3.08 -9.74 -5.04
C TRP A 83 4.43 -10.35 -5.49
N GLU A 84 4.40 -11.45 -6.25
CA GLU A 84 5.62 -12.06 -6.77
C GLU A 84 6.34 -11.12 -7.74
N GLU A 85 5.59 -10.44 -8.62
CA GLU A 85 6.15 -9.42 -9.51
C GLU A 85 6.75 -8.24 -8.72
N PHE A 86 6.10 -7.79 -7.64
CA PHE A 86 6.66 -6.77 -6.75
C PHE A 86 8.04 -7.18 -6.23
N LYS A 87 8.17 -8.43 -5.72
CA LYS A 87 9.46 -8.94 -5.21
C LYS A 87 10.56 -8.93 -6.26
N THR A 88 10.24 -9.26 -7.51
CA THR A 88 11.22 -9.22 -8.60
C THR A 88 11.67 -7.80 -8.95
N ARG A 89 10.89 -6.77 -8.67
CA ARG A 89 11.16 -5.37 -9.08
C ARG A 89 11.69 -4.47 -7.98
N PHE A 90 11.28 -4.74 -6.73
CA PHE A 90 11.54 -3.89 -5.56
C PHE A 90 12.09 -4.65 -4.34
N GLY A 91 12.28 -5.97 -4.47
CA GLY A 91 12.77 -6.84 -3.39
C GLY A 91 11.66 -7.40 -2.50
N ASP A 92 12.00 -8.42 -1.71
CA ASP A 92 11.10 -8.98 -0.68
C ASP A 92 11.06 -8.05 0.55
N PHE A 93 10.35 -8.45 1.61
CA PHE A 93 10.32 -7.73 2.87
C PHE A 93 11.73 -7.52 3.45
N GLN A 94 12.06 -6.26 3.70
CA GLN A 94 13.33 -5.82 4.31
C GLN A 94 13.15 -4.40 4.88
N GLU A 95 14.11 -3.96 5.70
CA GLU A 95 14.00 -2.64 6.34
C GLU A 95 13.94 -1.49 5.31
N GLY A 96 14.73 -1.58 4.23
CA GLY A 96 14.83 -0.52 3.22
C GLY A 96 13.61 -0.32 2.31
N ASN A 97 12.58 -1.18 2.38
CA ASN A 97 11.33 -1.04 1.63
C ASN A 97 10.07 -1.31 2.49
N LYS A 98 10.25 -1.44 3.81
CA LYS A 98 9.29 -2.01 4.76
C LYS A 98 7.87 -1.46 4.61
N ILE A 99 7.73 -0.13 4.65
CA ILE A 99 6.43 0.55 4.62
C ILE A 99 5.70 0.30 3.29
N LEU A 100 6.42 0.44 2.17
CA LEU A 100 5.85 0.22 0.84
C LEU A 100 5.52 -1.26 0.62
N ALA A 101 6.43 -2.17 0.99
CA ALA A 101 6.26 -3.62 0.84
C ALA A 101 5.03 -4.12 1.61
N HIS A 102 4.87 -3.71 2.88
CA HIS A 102 3.68 -4.05 3.67
C HIS A 102 2.40 -3.42 3.10
N GLY A 103 2.46 -2.20 2.56
CA GLY A 103 1.33 -1.55 1.91
C GLY A 103 0.86 -2.30 0.64
N VAL A 104 1.80 -2.65 -0.25
CA VAL A 104 1.52 -3.36 -1.50
C VAL A 104 1.10 -4.81 -1.24
N TYR A 105 1.74 -5.49 -0.29
CA TYR A 105 1.30 -6.81 0.16
C TYR A 105 -0.14 -6.77 0.67
N GLY A 106 -0.44 -5.81 1.55
CA GLY A 106 -1.78 -5.58 2.08
C GLY A 106 -2.82 -5.31 1.00
N PHE A 107 -2.46 -4.56 -0.05
CA PHE A 107 -3.31 -4.29 -1.21
C PHE A 107 -3.74 -5.59 -1.90
N PHE A 108 -2.78 -6.42 -2.31
CA PHE A 108 -3.07 -7.68 -3.02
C PHE A 108 -3.86 -8.66 -2.13
N PHE A 109 -3.50 -8.79 -0.85
CA PHE A 109 -4.20 -9.69 0.08
C PHE A 109 -5.62 -9.24 0.42
N ASN A 110 -5.90 -7.94 0.34
CA ASN A 110 -7.23 -7.41 0.62
C ASN A 110 -8.15 -7.36 -0.60
N GLY A 111 -7.67 -7.74 -1.80
CA GLY A 111 -8.46 -7.89 -3.02
C GLY A 111 -8.08 -6.93 -4.15
N GLY A 112 -6.94 -6.24 -4.04
CA GLY A 112 -6.31 -5.52 -5.13
C GLY A 112 -5.81 -6.46 -6.23
N SER A 113 -5.95 -6.06 -7.49
CA SER A 113 -5.58 -6.89 -8.66
C SER A 113 -4.34 -6.38 -9.39
N ARG A 114 -4.18 -5.07 -9.51
CA ARG A 114 -3.01 -4.42 -10.11
C ARG A 114 -2.82 -3.03 -9.53
N CYS A 115 -1.58 -2.60 -9.44
CA CYS A 115 -1.20 -1.27 -8.97
C CYS A 115 0.02 -0.76 -9.72
N TYR A 116 0.17 0.55 -9.79
CA TYR A 116 1.42 1.19 -10.17
C TYR A 116 2.23 1.46 -8.92
N VAL A 117 3.52 1.16 -8.95
CA VAL A 117 4.45 1.48 -7.87
C VAL A 117 5.51 2.39 -8.43
N LEU A 118 5.70 3.54 -7.78
CA LEU A 118 6.81 4.45 -8.04
C LEU A 118 7.74 4.43 -6.83
N ARG A 119 9.00 4.12 -7.12
CA ARG A 119 10.07 4.05 -6.14
C ARG A 119 10.71 5.42 -5.93
N VAL A 120 10.84 5.83 -4.67
CA VAL A 120 11.66 6.97 -4.25
C VAL A 120 12.96 6.45 -3.65
N ALA A 121 14.10 6.89 -4.19
CA ALA A 121 15.44 6.56 -3.68
C ALA A 121 15.81 7.42 -2.46
N ALA A 122 14.95 7.40 -1.44
CA ALA A 122 15.25 8.01 -0.15
C ALA A 122 15.81 6.96 0.82
N ALA A 123 16.54 7.40 1.84
CA ALA A 123 17.09 6.49 2.84
C ALA A 123 16.06 6.07 3.90
N THR A 124 15.09 6.95 4.21
CA THR A 124 14.18 6.76 5.35
C THR A 124 12.77 7.29 5.11
N GLU A 125 12.60 8.44 4.45
CA GLU A 125 11.29 9.08 4.29
C GLU A 125 11.19 9.93 3.01
N ILE A 126 9.95 10.29 2.63
CA ILE A 126 9.67 11.17 1.48
C ILE A 126 9.30 12.55 2.02
N ASP A 127 10.15 13.57 1.85
CA ASP A 127 9.84 14.91 2.36
C ASP A 127 8.63 15.54 1.64
N ASN A 128 8.61 15.47 0.32
CA ASN A 128 7.54 16.00 -0.53
C ASN A 128 7.35 15.12 -1.78
N PRO A 129 6.19 14.46 -1.95
CA PRO A 129 5.94 13.55 -3.07
C PRO A 129 5.52 14.27 -4.38
N ALA A 130 5.63 15.60 -4.46
CA ALA A 130 5.10 16.36 -5.60
C ALA A 130 5.72 15.95 -6.95
N GLU A 131 7.05 15.78 -7.02
CA GLU A 131 7.73 15.38 -8.27
C GLU A 131 7.34 13.97 -8.70
N GLU A 132 7.10 13.08 -7.74
CA GLU A 132 6.62 11.72 -8.00
C GLU A 132 5.16 11.69 -8.46
N LEU A 133 4.32 12.55 -7.88
CA LEU A 133 2.91 12.67 -8.24
C LEU A 133 2.74 13.21 -9.67
N GLU A 134 3.59 14.14 -10.12
CA GLU A 134 3.59 14.61 -11.51
C GLU A 134 3.76 13.45 -12.51
N LYS A 135 4.54 12.42 -12.16
CA LYS A 135 4.74 11.25 -13.02
C LYS A 135 3.50 10.37 -13.12
N PHE A 136 2.64 10.39 -12.10
CA PHE A 136 1.34 9.72 -12.11
C PHE A 136 0.29 10.44 -12.97
N GLU A 137 0.53 11.68 -13.40
CA GLU A 137 -0.36 12.37 -14.35
C GLU A 137 -0.35 11.68 -15.72
N THR A 138 0.77 11.07 -16.11
CA THR A 138 0.90 10.35 -17.38
C THR A 138 0.22 8.97 -17.40
N VAL A 139 -0.27 8.51 -16.25
CA VAL A 139 -0.87 7.19 -16.08
C VAL A 139 -2.37 7.34 -15.78
N ASP A 140 -3.18 7.32 -16.84
CA ASP A 140 -4.64 7.48 -16.78
C ASP A 140 -5.36 6.34 -16.03
N GLU A 141 -4.71 5.17 -15.89
CA GLU A 141 -5.32 4.02 -15.23
C GLU A 141 -5.42 4.18 -13.71
N ILE A 142 -4.66 5.10 -13.09
CA ILE A 142 -4.63 5.26 -11.62
C ILE A 142 -5.90 5.95 -11.12
N THR A 143 -6.69 5.26 -10.30
CA THR A 143 -7.91 5.79 -9.69
C THR A 143 -7.79 5.99 -8.17
N ILE A 144 -6.81 5.35 -7.53
CA ILE A 144 -6.53 5.50 -6.10
C ILE A 144 -5.07 5.93 -5.97
N VAL A 145 -4.79 6.95 -5.17
CA VAL A 145 -3.42 7.35 -4.85
C VAL A 145 -3.16 7.13 -3.36
N ALA A 146 -2.07 6.46 -3.04
CA ALA A 146 -1.64 6.24 -1.67
C ALA A 146 -0.12 6.42 -1.56
N VAL A 147 0.31 7.12 -0.52
CA VAL A 147 1.72 7.24 -0.13
C VAL A 147 1.82 6.68 1.28
N PRO A 148 2.06 5.36 1.42
CA PRO A 148 2.01 4.72 2.73
C PRO A 148 3.02 5.35 3.68
N GLY A 149 2.53 5.78 4.85
CA GLY A 149 3.35 6.40 5.88
C GLY A 149 3.53 7.92 5.71
N ALA A 150 2.85 8.53 4.73
CA ALA A 150 2.76 9.97 4.66
C ALA A 150 1.90 10.52 5.82
N ILE A 151 2.52 11.31 6.69
CA ILE A 151 1.90 11.91 7.89
C ILE A 151 2.05 13.43 7.94
N SER A 152 2.94 14.02 7.15
CA SER A 152 3.19 15.46 7.21
C SER A 152 2.17 16.26 6.39
N ASP A 153 1.89 17.49 6.82
CA ASP A 153 0.98 18.39 6.10
C ASP A 153 1.43 18.64 4.66
N ILE A 154 2.74 18.69 4.42
CA ILE A 154 3.31 18.88 3.07
C ILE A 154 2.96 17.70 2.18
N GLN A 155 3.17 16.47 2.67
CA GLN A 155 2.83 15.25 1.93
C GLN A 155 1.33 15.16 1.66
N HIS A 156 0.49 15.35 2.68
CA HIS A 156 -0.96 15.28 2.53
C HIS A 156 -1.48 16.34 1.56
N THR A 157 -1.00 17.58 1.66
CA THR A 157 -1.41 18.67 0.77
C THR A 157 -1.04 18.37 -0.69
N ALA A 158 0.17 17.84 -0.94
CA ALA A 158 0.59 17.45 -2.29
C ALA A 158 -0.32 16.35 -2.88
N ILE A 159 -0.61 15.30 -2.10
CA ILE A 159 -1.47 14.19 -2.54
C ILE A 159 -2.90 14.67 -2.81
N ILE A 160 -3.46 15.50 -1.93
CA ILE A 160 -4.80 16.08 -2.09
C ILE A 160 -4.86 16.95 -3.34
N ALA A 161 -3.88 17.84 -3.52
CA ALA A 161 -3.82 18.74 -4.66
C ALA A 161 -3.75 17.96 -5.98
N HIS A 162 -2.90 16.92 -6.04
CA HIS A 162 -2.81 16.03 -7.19
C HIS A 162 -4.17 15.40 -7.54
N CYS A 163 -4.83 14.79 -6.56
CA CYS A 163 -6.12 14.13 -6.79
C CYS A 163 -7.22 15.13 -7.19
N ALA A 164 -7.22 16.32 -6.59
CA ALA A 164 -8.17 17.37 -6.92
C ALA A 164 -7.96 17.96 -8.32
N ASN A 165 -6.70 18.08 -8.77
CA ASN A 165 -6.35 18.58 -10.09
C ASN A 165 -6.72 17.60 -11.20
N MET A 166 -6.47 16.30 -10.98
CA MET A 166 -6.80 15.26 -11.96
C MET A 166 -8.31 14.98 -12.01
N GLY A 167 -9.00 15.03 -10.86
CA GLY A 167 -10.45 14.92 -10.77
C GLY A 167 -11.03 13.50 -10.96
N ASP A 168 -10.19 12.53 -11.30
CA ASP A 168 -10.53 11.14 -11.61
C ASP A 168 -10.02 10.12 -10.58
N ARG A 169 -9.33 10.60 -9.54
CA ARG A 169 -8.65 9.76 -8.55
C ARG A 169 -8.91 10.21 -7.12
N VAL A 170 -8.87 9.25 -6.20
CA VAL A 170 -9.10 9.46 -4.76
C VAL A 170 -7.83 9.15 -3.97
N ALA A 171 -7.47 10.06 -3.07
CA ALA A 171 -6.38 9.88 -2.13
C ALA A 171 -6.83 9.07 -0.90
N ILE A 172 -6.04 8.05 -0.55
CA ILE A 172 -6.13 7.39 0.75
C ILE A 172 -4.95 7.87 1.60
N LEU A 173 -5.26 8.62 2.64
CA LEU A 173 -4.28 9.22 3.55
C LEU A 173 -4.18 8.44 4.85
N ASP A 174 -2.98 8.38 5.39
CA ASP A 174 -2.70 7.82 6.71
C ASP A 174 -2.67 8.95 7.74
N GLY A 175 -3.41 8.78 8.84
CA GLY A 175 -3.29 9.67 9.99
C GLY A 175 -2.08 9.30 10.84
N ASP A 176 -1.43 10.28 11.46
CA ASP A 176 -0.27 10.04 12.31
C ASP A 176 -0.62 9.11 13.49
N ALA A 177 0.11 7.99 13.60
CA ALA A 177 -0.12 6.94 14.58
C ALA A 177 0.21 7.37 16.01
N ASP A 178 1.15 8.31 16.18
CA ASP A 178 1.65 8.74 17.48
C ASP A 178 0.72 9.74 18.15
N GLN A 179 -0.19 10.36 17.39
CA GLN A 179 -1.12 11.34 17.90
C GLN A 179 -2.21 10.70 18.75
N GLU A 180 -2.57 11.39 19.84
CA GLU A 180 -3.73 11.03 20.64
C GLU A 180 -5.04 11.36 19.90
N PRO A 181 -6.11 10.57 20.06
CA PRO A 181 -7.40 10.83 19.42
C PRO A 181 -8.02 12.19 19.75
N SER A 182 -7.60 12.82 20.86
CA SER A 182 -8.00 14.17 21.22
C SER A 182 -7.30 15.26 20.39
N ASN A 183 -6.13 14.98 19.82
CA ASN A 183 -5.37 15.91 18.98
C ASN A 183 -5.73 15.71 17.50
N VAL A 184 -6.97 16.07 17.13
CA VAL A 184 -7.46 15.96 15.75
C VAL A 184 -6.51 16.63 14.76
N GLY A 185 -6.01 17.82 15.08
CA GLY A 185 -5.14 18.60 14.20
C GLY A 185 -3.76 17.98 13.96
N GLY A 186 -3.32 17.04 14.79
CA GLY A 186 -2.11 16.26 14.51
C GLY A 186 -2.38 15.03 13.63
N ILE A 187 -3.62 14.51 13.63
CA ILE A 187 -3.96 13.28 12.89
C ILE A 187 -4.22 13.57 11.41
N ARG A 188 -4.76 14.74 11.09
CA ARG A 188 -5.24 15.10 9.75
C ARG A 188 -4.60 16.39 9.25
N PRO A 189 -4.53 16.60 7.92
CA PRO A 189 -3.98 17.83 7.39
C PRO A 189 -4.86 19.02 7.75
N VAL A 190 -4.24 20.21 7.72
CA VAL A 190 -4.90 21.46 8.08
C VAL A 190 -6.11 21.73 7.18
N GLY A 191 -7.29 21.76 7.81
CA GLY A 191 -8.54 22.17 7.18
C GLY A 191 -9.25 21.09 6.35
N ARG A 192 -10.57 21.22 6.26
CA ARG A 192 -11.40 20.52 5.27
C ARG A 192 -11.66 21.49 4.11
N SER A 193 -11.75 21.00 2.89
CA SER A 193 -11.90 21.85 1.70
C SER A 193 -12.59 21.11 0.56
N GLN A 194 -12.95 21.85 -0.49
CA GLN A 194 -13.43 21.25 -1.74
C GLN A 194 -12.38 20.30 -2.37
N GLN A 195 -11.10 20.67 -2.36
CA GLN A 195 -10.03 19.81 -2.88
C GLN A 195 -9.87 18.54 -2.02
N ALA A 196 -9.99 18.68 -0.71
CA ALA A 196 -9.94 17.56 0.23
C ALA A 196 -11.16 16.62 0.12
N SER A 197 -12.18 16.95 -0.67
CA SER A 197 -13.26 16.00 -1.02
C SER A 197 -12.77 14.78 -1.80
N TYR A 198 -11.61 14.88 -2.47
CA TYR A 198 -10.94 13.77 -3.15
C TYR A 198 -10.08 12.91 -2.21
N ALA A 199 -10.10 13.17 -0.90
CA ALA A 199 -9.25 12.46 0.04
C ALA A 199 -10.05 11.87 1.20
N ALA A 200 -9.66 10.67 1.61
CA ALA A 200 -10.15 10.00 2.80
C ALA A 200 -8.96 9.64 3.70
N ILE A 201 -9.02 10.10 4.95
CA ILE A 201 -7.97 9.81 5.95
C ILE A 201 -8.41 8.70 6.90
N TYR A 202 -7.45 7.84 7.24
CA TYR A 202 -7.69 6.69 8.09
C TYR A 202 -6.73 6.65 9.28
N TYR A 203 -7.29 6.38 10.45
CA TYR A 203 -6.57 6.33 11.73
C TYR A 203 -7.26 5.29 12.63
N PRO A 204 -6.58 4.58 13.52
CA PRO A 204 -5.14 4.51 13.69
C PRO A 204 -4.50 3.50 12.73
N TRP A 205 -3.17 3.38 12.80
CA TRP A 205 -2.44 2.36 12.05
C TRP A 205 -2.79 0.94 12.48
N ILE A 206 -2.46 -0.03 11.63
CA ILE A 206 -2.73 -1.45 11.89
C ILE A 206 -1.43 -2.17 12.27
N LYS A 207 -1.56 -3.24 13.04
CA LYS A 207 -0.46 -4.16 13.35
C LYS A 207 -0.54 -5.36 12.44
N VAL A 208 0.54 -5.67 11.75
CA VAL A 208 0.68 -6.86 10.89
C VAL A 208 1.88 -7.67 11.35
N PHE A 209 1.94 -8.94 10.96
CA PHE A 209 3.12 -9.74 11.19
C PHE A 209 4.22 -9.31 10.20
N ASP A 210 5.37 -8.90 10.72
CA ASP A 210 6.54 -8.58 9.91
C ASP A 210 7.48 -9.80 9.84
N PRO A 211 7.70 -10.38 8.64
CA PRO A 211 8.55 -11.56 8.50
C PRO A 211 10.04 -11.26 8.73
N VAL A 212 10.47 -10.00 8.66
CA VAL A 212 11.87 -9.59 8.87
C VAL A 212 12.22 -9.61 10.35
N SER A 213 11.43 -8.89 11.16
CA SER A 213 11.58 -8.88 12.62
C SER A 213 10.98 -10.13 13.30
N ASN A 214 10.21 -10.94 12.56
CA ASN A 214 9.47 -12.10 13.06
C ASN A 214 8.54 -11.75 14.24
N ALA A 215 7.99 -10.53 14.22
CA ALA A 215 7.17 -9.96 15.28
C ALA A 215 6.04 -9.09 14.70
N PRO A 216 4.98 -8.82 15.47
CA PRO A 216 3.97 -7.84 15.07
C PRO A 216 4.59 -6.44 15.01
N ASP A 217 4.37 -5.73 13.91
CA ASP A 217 4.81 -4.36 13.72
C ASP A 217 3.67 -3.45 13.22
N THR A 218 3.80 -2.15 13.49
CA THR A 218 2.78 -1.15 13.17
C THR A 218 3.07 -0.53 11.80
N ILE A 219 2.09 -0.62 10.91
CA ILE A 219 2.20 -0.17 9.51
C ILE A 219 1.02 0.73 9.12
N PRO A 220 1.25 1.66 8.18
CA PRO A 220 0.21 2.54 7.66
C PRO A 220 -0.90 1.75 6.93
N PRO A 221 -2.18 2.08 7.17
CA PRO A 221 -3.30 1.32 6.65
C PRO A 221 -3.61 1.58 5.16
N SER A 222 -3.12 2.67 4.56
CA SER A 222 -3.50 3.10 3.20
C SER A 222 -3.40 2.01 2.14
N GLY A 223 -2.33 1.22 2.12
CA GLY A 223 -2.17 0.09 1.19
C GLY A 223 -3.24 -1.01 1.36
N HIS A 224 -3.55 -1.36 2.61
CA HIS A 224 -4.58 -2.35 2.92
C HIS A 224 -5.98 -1.84 2.54
N LEU A 225 -6.23 -0.55 2.75
CA LEU A 225 -7.49 0.09 2.42
C LEU A 225 -7.71 0.24 0.92
N ALA A 226 -6.66 0.53 0.15
CA ALA A 226 -6.72 0.48 -1.31
C ALA A 226 -7.17 -0.91 -1.81
N GLY A 227 -6.68 -1.98 -1.17
CA GLY A 227 -7.12 -3.34 -1.46
C GLY A 227 -8.59 -3.58 -1.10
N ILE A 228 -9.04 -3.02 0.03
CA ILE A 228 -10.46 -3.10 0.45
C ILE A 228 -11.37 -2.34 -0.50
N TYR A 229 -10.95 -1.18 -1.00
CA TYR A 229 -11.70 -0.44 -2.02
C TYR A 229 -11.88 -1.33 -3.25
N ALA A 230 -10.79 -1.89 -3.78
CA ALA A 230 -10.84 -2.82 -4.92
C ALA A 230 -11.76 -4.02 -4.67
N ARG A 231 -11.70 -4.64 -3.48
CA ARG A 231 -12.58 -5.76 -3.12
C ARG A 231 -14.04 -5.35 -3.01
N ASN A 232 -14.32 -4.22 -2.35
CA ASN A 232 -15.67 -3.71 -2.18
C ASN A 232 -16.30 -3.41 -3.55
N ASP A 233 -15.53 -2.75 -4.43
CA ASP A 233 -16.01 -2.36 -5.75
C ASP A 233 -16.27 -3.60 -6.62
N ALA A 234 -15.39 -4.60 -6.57
CA ALA A 234 -15.57 -5.86 -7.30
C ALA A 234 -16.76 -6.69 -6.80
N THR A 235 -17.08 -6.65 -5.50
CA THR A 235 -18.10 -7.53 -4.89
C THR A 235 -19.46 -6.88 -4.69
N ARG A 236 -19.51 -5.55 -4.56
CA ARG A 236 -20.71 -4.77 -4.25
C ARG A 236 -20.92 -3.58 -5.18
N GLY A 237 -19.89 -3.13 -5.88
CA GLY A 237 -19.91 -1.93 -6.72
C GLY A 237 -19.50 -0.66 -5.98
N VAL A 238 -19.03 0.33 -6.75
CA VAL A 238 -18.46 1.60 -6.26
C VAL A 238 -19.42 2.43 -5.40
N PHE A 239 -20.73 2.28 -5.59
CA PHE A 239 -21.75 3.00 -4.82
C PHE A 239 -21.88 2.51 -3.38
N LYS A 240 -21.29 1.36 -3.04
CA LYS A 240 -21.30 0.84 -1.67
C LYS A 240 -20.11 1.40 -0.91
N ALA A 241 -20.36 2.05 0.23
CA ALA A 241 -19.28 2.54 1.09
C ALA A 241 -18.32 1.42 1.56
N PRO A 242 -16.99 1.60 1.46
CA PRO A 242 -15.96 0.62 1.87
C PRO A 242 -15.75 0.60 3.39
N ALA A 243 -16.84 0.54 4.15
CA ALA A 243 -16.87 0.47 5.62
C ALA A 243 -17.54 -0.83 6.10
N ASN A 244 -17.27 -1.20 7.36
CA ASN A 244 -17.59 -2.51 7.97
C ASN A 244 -16.90 -3.70 7.27
N GLU A 245 -15.85 -3.41 6.51
CA GLU A 245 -15.01 -4.40 5.86
C GLU A 245 -13.92 -4.88 6.82
N VAL A 246 -13.64 -6.17 6.79
CA VAL A 246 -12.55 -6.78 7.57
C VAL A 246 -11.23 -6.53 6.86
N ILE A 247 -10.22 -6.08 7.61
CA ILE A 247 -8.86 -5.99 7.10
C ILE A 247 -8.19 -7.35 7.25
N VAL A 248 -7.93 -8.00 6.11
CA VAL A 248 -7.24 -9.30 6.07
C VAL A 248 -5.78 -9.08 6.46
N ASN A 249 -5.24 -10.01 7.24
CA ASN A 249 -3.86 -10.00 7.78
C ASN A 249 -3.55 -8.91 8.83
N ALA A 250 -4.54 -8.12 9.25
CA ALA A 250 -4.39 -7.24 10.41
C ALA A 250 -4.56 -8.03 11.72
N LEU A 251 -3.53 -8.01 12.56
CA LEU A 251 -3.51 -8.65 13.88
C LEU A 251 -4.24 -7.79 14.93
N ASP A 252 -3.94 -6.50 14.94
CA ASP A 252 -4.57 -5.54 15.84
C ASP A 252 -4.51 -4.12 15.26
N VAL A 253 -5.05 -3.14 15.99
CA VAL A 253 -4.82 -1.71 15.75
C VAL A 253 -3.68 -1.20 16.62
N SER A 254 -2.96 -0.17 16.18
CA SER A 254 -1.92 0.47 16.99
C SER A 254 -2.49 1.03 18.29
N ARG A 255 -3.71 1.58 18.21
CA ARG A 255 -4.44 2.18 19.32
C ARG A 255 -5.91 1.75 19.34
N PRO A 256 -6.44 1.22 20.45
CA PRO A 256 -7.87 0.96 20.54
C PRO A 256 -8.66 2.27 20.66
N ILE A 257 -9.60 2.50 19.73
CA ILE A 257 -10.46 3.69 19.73
C ILE A 257 -11.83 3.36 20.32
N SER A 258 -12.22 4.13 21.35
CA SER A 258 -13.53 4.06 21.97
C SER A 258 -14.61 4.74 21.12
N LYS A 259 -15.88 4.45 21.41
CA LYS A 259 -17.01 5.11 20.73
C LYS A 259 -16.99 6.64 20.94
N ALA A 260 -16.72 7.10 22.16
CA ALA A 260 -16.69 8.54 22.47
C ALA A 260 -15.58 9.27 21.73
N GLN A 261 -14.39 8.66 21.59
CA GLN A 261 -13.30 9.23 20.78
C GLN A 261 -13.69 9.28 19.29
N GLN A 262 -14.31 8.20 18.78
CA GLN A 262 -14.81 8.18 17.41
C GLN A 262 -15.86 9.28 17.16
N ASP A 263 -16.73 9.57 18.12
CA ASP A 263 -17.76 10.61 17.98
C ASP A 263 -17.14 12.01 17.83
N GLY A 264 -15.90 12.23 18.31
CA GLY A 264 -15.12 13.44 18.08
C GLY A 264 -14.31 13.44 16.77
N LEU A 265 -13.80 12.28 16.34
CA LEU A 265 -12.98 12.14 15.12
C LEU A 265 -13.82 12.15 13.83
N ASN A 266 -15.00 11.52 13.85
CA ASN A 266 -15.80 11.31 12.66
C ASN A 266 -16.32 12.63 12.03
N PRO A 267 -16.80 13.63 12.79
CA PRO A 267 -17.18 14.94 12.24
C PRO A 267 -16.03 15.67 11.52
N GLU A 268 -14.80 15.36 11.90
CA GLU A 268 -13.58 15.94 11.34
C GLU A 268 -13.10 15.24 10.06
N GLY A 269 -13.87 14.27 9.55
CA GLY A 269 -13.55 13.52 8.34
C GLY A 269 -12.57 12.36 8.55
N ILE A 270 -12.23 12.04 9.81
CA ILE A 270 -11.30 10.96 10.14
C ILE A 270 -12.04 9.63 10.24
N ASN A 271 -11.67 8.69 9.37
CA ASN A 271 -12.25 7.34 9.36
C ASN A 271 -11.50 6.44 10.32
N VAL A 272 -12.22 5.85 11.27
CA VAL A 272 -11.57 5.03 12.31
C VAL A 272 -11.46 3.56 11.91
N ILE A 273 -10.32 2.93 12.21
CA ILE A 273 -10.15 1.48 12.18
C ILE A 273 -10.33 0.94 13.60
N ARG A 274 -11.15 -0.10 13.77
CA ARG A 274 -11.51 -0.61 15.10
C ARG A 274 -11.47 -2.13 15.18
N SER A 275 -11.07 -2.62 16.35
CA SER A 275 -11.15 -4.05 16.70
C SER A 275 -12.52 -4.39 17.28
N PHE A 276 -13.16 -5.42 16.75
CA PHE A 276 -14.41 -5.99 17.22
C PHE A 276 -14.23 -7.48 17.47
N LYS A 277 -14.17 -7.89 18.74
CA LYS A 277 -14.04 -9.30 19.15
C LYS A 277 -12.90 -10.05 18.42
N GLY A 278 -11.76 -9.39 18.23
CA GLY A 278 -10.59 -9.96 17.53
C GLY A 278 -10.60 -9.81 16.01
N THR A 279 -11.62 -9.17 15.42
CA THR A 279 -11.63 -8.82 13.99
C THR A 279 -11.40 -7.32 13.81
N ILE A 280 -10.41 -6.96 12.99
CA ILE A 280 -10.10 -5.56 12.68
C ILE A 280 -10.93 -5.11 11.48
N LYS A 281 -11.65 -4.00 11.64
CA LYS A 281 -12.57 -3.49 10.63
C LYS A 281 -12.38 -2.01 10.37
N VAL A 282 -12.59 -1.64 9.11
CA VAL A 282 -12.76 -0.24 8.70
C VAL A 282 -14.13 0.24 9.19
N TRP A 283 -14.16 1.36 9.91
CA TRP A 283 -15.35 1.85 10.59
C TRP A 283 -15.62 3.34 10.32
N GLY A 284 -15.44 3.74 9.06
CA GLY A 284 -15.73 5.05 8.49
C GLY A 284 -15.61 5.01 6.97
N ALA A 285 -16.28 5.94 6.28
CA ALA A 285 -16.19 6.12 4.82
C ALA A 285 -16.45 7.57 4.41
N ARG A 286 -16.03 8.53 5.24
CA ARG A 286 -16.10 9.96 4.96
C ARG A 286 -14.88 10.42 4.18
N THR A 287 -15.08 11.44 3.35
CA THR A 287 -13.99 12.23 2.79
C THR A 287 -13.65 13.39 3.74
N MET A 288 -12.65 14.18 3.37
CA MET A 288 -12.32 15.43 4.06
C MET A 288 -13.00 16.66 3.44
N ALA A 289 -14.16 16.47 2.80
CA ALA A 289 -14.98 17.58 2.30
C ALA A 289 -15.42 18.52 3.43
N ASP A 290 -15.41 19.82 3.15
CA ASP A 290 -16.00 20.83 4.03
C ASP A 290 -17.54 20.76 4.02
N ASP A 291 -18.18 21.53 4.90
CA ASP A 291 -19.64 21.52 5.02
C ASP A 291 -20.35 22.23 3.87
N ALA A 292 -19.63 23.03 3.07
CA ALA A 292 -20.16 23.63 1.84
C ALA A 292 -20.25 22.60 0.71
N ASN A 293 -19.40 21.57 0.72
CA ASN A 293 -19.35 20.47 -0.24
C ASN A 293 -19.94 19.17 0.33
N ALA A 294 -21.06 19.28 1.04
CA ALA A 294 -21.68 18.16 1.76
C ALA A 294 -22.12 16.99 0.86
N ASP A 295 -22.34 17.23 -0.44
CA ASP A 295 -22.67 16.19 -1.42
C ASP A 295 -21.54 15.16 -1.57
N PHE A 296 -20.30 15.58 -1.38
CA PHE A 296 -19.10 14.74 -1.47
C PHE A 296 -18.59 14.27 -0.11
N ARG A 297 -19.44 14.30 0.92
CA ARG A 297 -19.07 13.91 2.29
C ARG A 297 -18.65 12.44 2.42
N TYR A 298 -19.12 11.56 1.54
CA TYR A 298 -18.83 10.13 1.58
C TYR A 298 -17.98 9.69 0.39
N VAL A 299 -17.12 8.70 0.64
CA VAL A 299 -16.23 8.15 -0.41
C VAL A 299 -17.03 7.56 -1.56
N SER A 300 -18.15 6.88 -1.30
CA SER A 300 -18.97 6.24 -2.34
C SER A 300 -19.78 7.21 -3.20
N THR A 301 -19.85 8.48 -2.82
CA THR A 301 -20.52 9.54 -3.59
C THR A 301 -19.53 10.45 -4.32
N ARG A 302 -18.23 10.23 -4.10
CA ARG A 302 -17.11 10.95 -4.72
C ARG A 302 -16.59 10.15 -5.91
#